data_AF-V5IJC3-F1
#
_entry.id   AF-V5IJC3-F1
#
_cell.length_a   1.000
_cell.length_b   1.000
_cell.length_c   1.000
_cell.angle_alpha   90.00
_cell.angle_beta   90.00
_cell.angle_gamma   90.00
#
_symmetry.space_group_name_H-M   'P 1'
#
loop_
_entity.id
_entity.type
_entity.pdbx_description
1 polymer ?
#
loop_
_entity_poly.entity_id
_entity_poly.type
_entity_poly.pdbx_seq_one_letter_code
_entity_poly.pdbx_strand_id
1 'polypeptide(L)'
;KGTERKGRKPETRVGRRYGFGRPEPNLRRLPTLVSVGESGDRLTRAAKVLEQLTGQQPVFSKARYTVRSFGIRRNEKIAVHCTVRGPKAEEILEKGLKVREYELRKDNFSDTGLKT
;
A
#
# COMPACT_ATOMS: atom_id res chain seq x y z
N LYS A 1 27.41 70.51 -9.81
CA LYS A 1 26.17 69.68 -9.82
C LYS A 1 26.35 68.61 -10.89
N GLY A 2 26.24 67.32 -10.52
CA GLY A 2 26.25 66.19 -11.46
C GLY A 2 27.50 65.31 -11.39
N THR A 3 27.72 64.59 -10.30
CA THR A 3 28.67 63.48 -10.24
C THR A 3 28.00 62.19 -10.70
N GLU A 4 28.57 61.60 -11.74
CA GLU A 4 28.10 60.38 -12.42
C GLU A 4 28.28 59.16 -11.49
N ARG A 5 27.17 58.54 -11.08
CA ARG A 5 27.16 57.35 -10.22
C ARG A 5 26.91 56.10 -11.07
N LYS A 6 27.90 55.21 -11.13
CA LYS A 6 27.78 53.84 -11.68
C LYS A 6 26.67 53.06 -10.94
N GLY A 7 25.74 52.47 -11.69
CA GLY A 7 24.62 51.69 -11.16
C GLY A 7 24.33 50.41 -11.96
N ARG A 8 24.87 49.29 -11.44
CA ARG A 8 24.42 47.87 -11.46
C ARG A 8 23.62 47.32 -12.66
N LYS A 9 24.17 46.26 -13.27
CA LYS A 9 23.54 45.38 -14.27
C LYS A 9 22.19 44.82 -13.79
N PRO A 10 21.19 44.62 -14.67
CA PRO A 10 19.95 43.96 -14.31
C PRO A 10 20.18 42.46 -14.11
N GLU A 11 19.95 42.02 -12.88
CA GLU A 11 20.00 40.63 -12.46
C GLU A 11 18.88 39.84 -13.15
N THR A 12 19.28 38.84 -13.93
CA THR A 12 18.41 37.87 -14.61
C THR A 12 17.41 37.25 -13.63
N ARG A 13 16.12 37.55 -13.80
CA ARG A 13 15.04 36.77 -13.18
C ARG A 13 15.01 35.39 -13.82
N VAL A 14 15.77 34.46 -13.23
CA VAL A 14 15.63 33.03 -13.48
C VAL A 14 14.21 32.65 -13.06
N GLY A 15 13.33 32.52 -14.04
CA GLY A 15 11.99 31.97 -13.87
C GLY A 15 12.10 30.61 -13.19
N ARG A 16 11.40 30.48 -12.06
CA ARG A 16 11.38 29.32 -11.17
C ARG A 16 11.14 28.05 -11.99
N ARG A 17 12.17 27.19 -12.10
CA ARG A 17 11.95 25.78 -12.41
C ARG A 17 11.20 25.20 -11.22
N TYR A 18 9.90 24.97 -11.36
CA TYR A 18 9.20 24.03 -10.49
C TYR A 18 9.81 22.65 -10.75
N GLY A 19 10.81 22.29 -9.94
CA GLY A 19 11.33 20.93 -9.89
C GLY A 19 10.24 20.04 -9.28
N PHE A 20 9.33 19.55 -10.11
CA PHE A 20 8.61 18.32 -9.79
C PHE A 20 9.63 17.18 -9.92
N GLY A 21 10.46 17.01 -8.88
CA GLY A 21 11.10 15.72 -8.64
C GLY A 21 9.96 14.72 -8.53
N ARG A 22 9.81 13.83 -9.51
CA ARG A 22 8.90 12.71 -9.39
C ARG A 22 9.29 11.99 -8.09
N PRO A 23 8.39 11.85 -7.10
CA PRO A 23 8.70 11.02 -5.95
C PRO A 23 9.03 9.63 -6.49
N GLU A 24 10.19 9.11 -6.13
CA GLU A 24 10.51 7.72 -6.45
C GLU A 24 9.41 6.82 -5.86
N PRO A 25 9.05 5.73 -6.55
CA PRO A 25 7.97 4.86 -6.11
C PRO A 25 8.37 4.13 -4.83
N ASN A 26 8.12 4.76 -3.68
CA ASN A 26 8.28 4.15 -2.38
C ASN A 26 7.04 3.33 -2.04
N LEU A 27 7.23 2.07 -1.65
CA LEU A 27 6.15 1.21 -1.20
C LEU A 27 5.55 1.77 0.11
N ARG A 28 4.44 2.50 -0.01
CA ARG A 28 3.83 3.21 1.13
C ARG A 28 3.22 2.26 2.18
N ARG A 29 2.58 1.20 1.71
CA ARG A 29 1.95 0.16 2.54
C ARG A 29 1.66 -1.07 1.69
N LEU A 30 1.78 -2.25 2.29
CA LEU A 30 1.35 -3.50 1.69
C LEU A 30 0.20 -4.07 2.54
N PRO A 31 -1.06 -3.96 2.09
CA PRO A 31 -2.18 -4.60 2.74
C PRO A 31 -2.18 -6.09 2.38
N THR A 32 -2.05 -6.96 3.38
CA THR A 32 -2.25 -8.39 3.22
C THR A 32 -3.64 -8.75 3.74
N LEU A 33 -4.48 -9.31 2.87
CA LEU A 33 -5.85 -9.69 3.18
C LEU A 33 -6.04 -11.19 2.98
N VAL A 34 -6.60 -11.87 3.98
CA VAL A 34 -7.09 -13.25 3.85
C VAL A 34 -8.57 -13.25 4.18
N SER A 35 -9.38 -13.68 3.21
CA SER A 35 -10.83 -13.86 3.37
C SER A 35 -11.15 -15.34 3.25
N VAL A 36 -11.76 -15.89 4.29
CA VAL A 36 -12.07 -17.34 4.36
C VAL A 36 -13.54 -17.59 4.01
N GLY A 37 -14.41 -16.57 4.12
CA GLY A 37 -15.83 -16.71 3.82
C GLY A 37 -16.64 -17.45 4.88
N GLU A 38 -15.99 -18.01 5.89
CA GLU A 38 -16.58 -18.77 6.99
C GLU A 38 -15.98 -18.29 8.32
N SER A 39 -16.78 -18.31 9.39
CA SER A 39 -16.26 -18.15 10.74
C SER A 39 -15.80 -19.47 11.34
N GLY A 40 -14.97 -19.41 12.37
CA GLY A 40 -14.51 -20.57 13.14
C GLY A 40 -13.00 -20.79 13.06
N ASP A 41 -12.57 -22.05 13.23
CA ASP A 41 -11.17 -22.41 13.43
C ASP A 41 -10.27 -22.07 12.24
N ARG A 42 -10.82 -22.13 11.01
CA ARG A 42 -10.09 -21.75 9.80
C ARG A 42 -9.62 -20.29 9.86
N LEU A 43 -10.47 -19.39 10.36
CA LEU A 43 -10.13 -17.97 10.52
C LEU A 43 -9.03 -17.77 11.56
N THR A 44 -9.12 -18.48 12.68
CA THR A 44 -8.10 -18.41 13.76
C THR A 44 -6.75 -18.97 13.30
N ARG A 45 -6.75 -20.04 12.50
CA ARG A 45 -5.53 -20.59 11.89
C ARG A 45 -4.92 -19.61 10.88
N ALA A 46 -5.74 -19.04 10.00
CA ALA A 46 -5.28 -18.02 9.05
C ALA A 46 -4.69 -16.79 9.77
N ALA A 47 -5.30 -16.37 10.88
CA ALA A 47 -4.76 -15.29 11.70
C ALA A 47 -3.37 -15.61 12.25
N LYS A 48 -3.17 -16.82 12.79
CA LYS A 48 -1.86 -17.27 13.29
C LYS A 48 -0.79 -17.33 12.19
N VAL A 49 -1.16 -17.80 10.99
CA VAL A 49 -0.24 -17.82 9.84
C VAL A 49 0.15 -16.39 9.44
N LEU A 50 -0.80 -15.46 9.41
CA LEU A 50 -0.51 -14.05 9.12
C LEU A 50 0.39 -13.39 10.18
N GLU A 51 0.19 -13.73 11.46
CA GLU A 51 1.03 -13.25 12.55
C GLU A 51 2.46 -13.78 12.43
N GLN A 52 2.65 -15.06 12.05
CA GLN A 52 3.97 -15.64 11.81
C GLN A 52 4.69 -15.01 10.60
N LEU A 53 3.94 -14.66 9.55
CA LEU A 53 4.52 -14.06 8.34
C LEU A 53 4.88 -12.58 8.52
N THR A 54 4.07 -11.82 9.27
CA THR A 54 4.22 -10.35 9.38
C THR A 54 4.82 -9.89 10.71
N GLY A 55 4.74 -10.71 11.76
CA GLY A 55 5.11 -10.34 13.13
C GLY A 55 4.26 -9.22 13.71
N GLN A 56 3.06 -9.00 13.18
CA GLN A 56 2.11 -7.98 13.61
C GLN A 56 0.80 -8.62 14.05
N GLN A 57 0.08 -7.95 14.95
CA GLN A 57 -1.23 -8.42 15.39
C GLN A 57 -2.26 -8.29 14.24
N PRO A 58 -2.90 -9.40 13.82
CA PRO A 58 -3.90 -9.38 12.78
C PRO A 58 -5.19 -8.70 13.23
N VAL A 59 -5.82 -7.91 12.35
CA VAL A 59 -7.11 -7.27 12.61
C VAL A 59 -8.25 -8.07 11.98
N PHE A 60 -9.28 -8.38 12.77
CA PHE A 60 -10.46 -9.10 12.31
C PHE A 60 -11.52 -8.16 11.75
N SER A 61 -11.94 -8.40 10.51
CA SER A 61 -13.02 -7.68 9.84
C SER A 61 -14.36 -8.38 10.03
N LYS A 62 -15.39 -7.58 10.35
CA LYS A 62 -16.76 -8.03 10.55
C LYS A 62 -17.60 -7.88 9.28
N ALA A 63 -18.54 -8.79 9.10
CA ALA A 63 -19.56 -8.76 8.05
C ALA A 63 -20.50 -7.56 8.18
N ARG A 64 -20.66 -6.76 7.12
CA ARG A 64 -21.66 -5.67 7.09
C ARG A 64 -23.08 -6.15 6.79
N TYR A 65 -23.20 -7.20 5.96
CA TYR A 65 -24.46 -7.74 5.46
C TYR A 65 -24.52 -9.25 5.67
N THR A 66 -25.74 -9.78 5.75
CA THR A 66 -25.99 -11.22 5.74
C THR A 66 -26.12 -11.67 4.29
N VAL A 67 -25.32 -12.65 3.87
CA VAL A 67 -25.39 -13.22 2.52
C VAL A 67 -25.59 -14.72 2.64
N ARG A 68 -26.82 -15.19 2.37
CA ARG A 68 -27.22 -16.59 2.55
C ARG A 68 -26.45 -17.57 1.67
N SER A 69 -26.07 -17.17 0.46
CA SER A 69 -25.31 -18.02 -0.46
C SER A 69 -23.91 -18.37 0.05
N PHE A 70 -23.30 -17.48 0.84
CA PHE A 70 -21.99 -17.71 1.46
C PHE A 70 -22.08 -18.17 2.92
N GLY A 71 -23.29 -18.37 3.46
CA GLY A 71 -23.47 -18.77 4.86
C GLY A 71 -23.11 -17.68 5.89
N ILE A 72 -22.86 -16.45 5.46
CA ILE A 72 -22.35 -15.36 6.30
C ILE A 72 -23.51 -14.59 6.96
N ARG A 73 -23.44 -14.41 8.28
CA ARG A 73 -24.35 -13.56 9.06
C ARG A 73 -23.74 -12.19 9.36
N ARG A 74 -24.61 -11.20 9.60
CA ARG A 74 -24.18 -9.84 9.98
C ARG A 74 -23.35 -9.86 11.27
N ASN A 75 -22.31 -9.03 11.33
CA ASN A 75 -21.35 -8.90 12.44
C ASN A 75 -20.48 -10.14 12.72
N GLU A 76 -20.54 -11.17 11.88
CA GLU A 76 -19.66 -12.32 11.94
C GLU A 76 -18.24 -11.94 11.49
N LYS A 77 -17.22 -12.56 12.07
CA LYS A 77 -15.82 -12.34 11.65
C LYS A 77 -15.55 -13.21 10.41
N ILE A 78 -15.22 -12.59 9.28
CA ILE A 78 -15.06 -13.31 7.99
C ILE A 78 -13.63 -13.24 7.45
N ALA A 79 -12.94 -12.15 7.74
CA ALA A 79 -11.65 -11.86 7.14
C ALA A 79 -10.66 -11.35 8.18
N VAL A 80 -9.39 -11.60 7.88
CA VAL A 80 -8.26 -11.10 8.64
C VAL A 80 -7.43 -10.24 7.71
N HIS A 81 -7.10 -9.05 8.14
CA HIS A 81 -6.21 -8.17 7.41
C HIS A 81 -5.06 -7.69 8.29
N CYS A 82 -3.92 -7.48 7.66
CA CYS A 82 -2.75 -6.89 8.28
C CYS A 82 -2.16 -5.84 7.34
N THR A 83 -1.79 -4.69 7.88
CA THR A 83 -1.15 -3.62 7.08
C THR A 83 0.32 -3.52 7.45
N VAL A 84 1.18 -4.03 6.57
CA VAL A 84 2.63 -3.96 6.76
C VAL A 84 3.15 -2.68 6.10
N ARG A 85 4.11 -2.03 6.75
CA ARG A 85 4.77 -0.82 6.26
C ARG A 85 6.28 -0.93 6.44
N GLY A 86 7.03 -0.13 5.66
CA GLY A 86 8.48 -0.05 5.76
C GLY A 86 9.19 -1.30 5.24
N PRO A 87 10.40 -1.60 5.73
CA PRO A 87 11.28 -2.62 5.12
C PRO A 87 10.68 -4.03 5.16
N LYS A 88 9.86 -4.35 6.17
CA LYS A 88 9.14 -5.63 6.25
C LYS A 88 8.18 -5.84 5.07
N ALA A 89 7.64 -4.78 4.49
CA ALA A 89 6.75 -4.89 3.35
C ALA A 89 7.52 -5.23 2.06
N GLU A 90 8.75 -4.72 1.91
CA GLU A 90 9.62 -4.99 0.78
C GLU A 90 10.09 -6.46 0.80
N GLU A 91 10.47 -6.98 1.97
CA GLU A 91 10.82 -8.40 2.14
C GLU A 91 9.67 -9.34 1.77
N ILE A 92 8.44 -9.01 2.18
CA ILE A 92 7.25 -9.81 1.86
C ILE A 92 6.93 -9.72 0.36
N LEU A 93 7.11 -8.54 -0.24
CA LEU A 93 6.90 -8.35 -1.68
C LEU A 93 7.90 -9.17 -2.49
N GLU A 94 9.18 -9.16 -2.11
CA GLU A 94 10.22 -9.95 -2.78
C GLU A 94 9.95 -11.46 -2.66
N LYS A 95 9.58 -11.93 -1.46
CA LYS A 95 9.16 -13.32 -1.24
C LYS A 95 7.91 -13.67 -2.07
N GLY A 96 6.96 -12.75 -2.20
CA GLY A 96 5.73 -12.94 -2.98
C GLY A 96 5.98 -12.99 -4.50
N LEU A 97 6.87 -12.13 -5.01
CA LEU A 97 7.24 -12.12 -6.44
C LEU A 97 8.00 -13.38 -6.84
N LYS A 98 8.84 -13.91 -5.93
CA LYS A 98 9.52 -15.18 -6.15
C LYS A 98 8.56 -16.37 -6.33
N VAL A 99 7.43 -16.37 -5.60
CA VAL A 99 6.38 -17.41 -5.73
C VAL A 99 5.64 -17.33 -7.06
N ARG A 100 5.56 -16.14 -7.66
CA ARG A 100 4.92 -15.88 -8.95
C ARG A 100 5.88 -15.84 -10.13
N GLU A 101 7.10 -16.36 -9.95
CA GLU A 101 8.14 -16.41 -10.99
C GLU A 101 8.43 -15.04 -11.63
N TYR A 102 8.20 -13.95 -10.89
CA TYR A 102 8.30 -12.57 -11.38
C TYR A 102 7.41 -12.22 -12.59
N GLU A 103 6.47 -13.09 -12.96
CA GLU A 103 5.51 -12.79 -14.02
C GLU A 103 4.29 -12.04 -13.47
N LEU A 104 4.21 -10.75 -13.81
CA LEU A 104 3.05 -9.92 -13.54
C LEU A 104 2.32 -9.60 -14.84
N ARG A 105 1.06 -10.00 -14.94
CA ARG A 105 0.16 -9.55 -15.99
C ARG A 105 -0.08 -8.04 -15.90
N LYS A 106 -0.16 -7.38 -17.05
CA LYS A 106 -0.45 -5.93 -17.15
C LYS A 106 -1.77 -5.54 -16.49
N ASP A 107 -2.76 -6.44 -16.44
CA ASP A 107 -4.08 -6.20 -15.84
C ASP A 107 -4.07 -6.09 -14.29
N ASN A 108 -2.95 -6.43 -13.65
CA ASN A 108 -2.80 -6.32 -12.20
C ASN A 108 -2.45 -4.89 -11.74
N PHE A 109 -2.06 -4.02 -12.68
CA PHE A 109 -1.77 -2.62 -12.39
C PHE A 109 -3.06 -1.79 -12.56
N SER A 110 -3.47 -1.11 -11.49
CA SER A 110 -4.52 -0.08 -11.57
C SER A 110 -3.95 1.23 -12.11
N ASP A 111 -4.80 2.16 -12.55
CA ASP A 111 -4.39 3.51 -13.00
C ASP A 111 -3.64 4.32 -11.92
N THR A 112 -3.74 3.90 -10.66
CA THR A 112 -3.00 4.44 -9.51
C THR A 112 -1.77 3.62 -9.11
N GLY A 113 -1.42 2.57 -9.85
CA GLY A 113 -0.23 1.75 -9.69
C GLY A 113 -0.33 0.59 -8.69
N LEU A 114 -1.43 0.44 -7.93
CA LEU A 114 -1.67 -0.67 -6.99
C LEU A 114 -3.17 -0.92 -6.79
N LYS A 115 -3.66 -2.12 -7.14
CA LYS A 115 -5.05 -2.53 -6.87
C LYS A 115 -5.21 -2.77 -5.37
N THR A 116 -6.22 -2.15 -4.77
CA THR A 116 -6.50 -2.13 -3.33
C THR A 116 -7.12 -3.44 -2.85
#